data_AF-A0A522V9V5-F1
#
_entry.id   AF-A0A522V9V5-F1
#
_cell.length_a   1.000
_cell.length_b   1.000
_cell.length_c   1.000
_cell.angle_alpha   90.00
_cell.angle_beta   90.00
_cell.angle_gamma   90.00
#
_symmetry.space_group_name_H-M   'P 1'
#
loop_
_entity.id
_entity.type
_entity.pdbx_description
1 polymer ?
#
loop_
_entity_poly.entity_id
_entity_poly.type
_entity_poly.pdbx_seq_one_letter_code
_entity_poly.pdbx_strand_id
1 'polypeptide(L)'
;ALPISLTLSIAGRNDGPVAVADHLGTMSAYEVQRIEIIDLLANDSDADRSDILSLTSIGNVVNGWAVLSGDGGILVQSYLGYVGTVSFDYTISDGNGGFASATAQLNSAAPQNTIFGSANNDRISGTRANDLIDGRGGNDLIRASSGNDTLVGGMGNDELRGDDGHDLFLFGGTTNGIDSFYGGRGYDRLLGTIGDDTLMLHDYSADDGIEVIDGGLGTNLVLGTSGEDELDFRSTVLNRITFIDGGQDDDEITGSRLSDRILGGAGDDDLDGYDGNDALYGDAGRDDIYGGAGDDILDGGADRDDLEGGSGNDTLLGGAGDDRLDGDHGNDLLDGGEGNDYLNGDGGRDILFGGAGNDNLAGGEEDDLLDGGSGNDGLNGCGGSDTLRGGDGDDRLTGNRGNDTLEGGNGNDVLNGAGGKDVLAGGQGNDYLIGGSDTNTYLFDRGDGSDTVRNNDHRGDDKLVLGGGIDTNQLWFARNSSDLVVSVIGTGDKVVIDDWYHGREHRIASIETSDGQVLLDTQVDNLVSAMAAFAPPGMGQTTLPQNYQDQLAPVIAANWHVG
;
A
#
# COMPACT_ATOMS: atom_id res chain seq x y z
N ALA A 1 -70.44 -5.42 49.33
CA ALA A 1 -69.41 -4.46 48.89
C ALA A 1 -68.14 -5.26 48.65
N LEU A 2 -67.66 -5.30 47.41
CA LEU A 2 -66.37 -5.91 47.08
C LEU A 2 -65.25 -5.01 47.64
N PRO A 3 -64.18 -5.55 48.24
CA PRO A 3 -63.06 -4.73 48.69
C PRO A 3 -62.37 -4.14 47.44
N ILE A 4 -62.34 -2.81 47.36
CA ILE A 4 -61.49 -2.11 46.39
C ILE A 4 -60.09 -2.15 46.99
N SER A 5 -59.22 -2.98 46.41
CA SER A 5 -57.78 -2.92 46.67
C SER A 5 -57.21 -1.75 45.87
N LEU A 6 -56.78 -0.70 46.57
CA LEU A 6 -56.03 0.40 45.98
C LEU A 6 -54.56 -0.01 45.93
N THR A 7 -54.05 -0.36 44.76
CA THR A 7 -52.60 -0.52 44.56
C THR A 7 -52.01 0.87 44.37
N LEU A 8 -51.42 1.42 45.43
CA LEU A 8 -50.65 2.66 45.35
C LEU A 8 -49.25 2.32 44.81
N SER A 9 -49.00 2.62 43.54
CA SER A 9 -47.63 2.68 43.02
C SER A 9 -47.07 4.05 43.39
N ILE A 10 -46.25 4.11 44.43
CA ILE A 10 -45.37 5.26 44.67
C ILE A 10 -44.15 4.99 43.79
N ALA A 11 -44.05 5.66 42.64
CA ALA A 11 -42.76 5.79 41.99
C ALA A 11 -41.90 6.65 42.94
N GLY A 12 -40.79 6.11 43.43
CA GLY A 12 -39.78 6.91 44.11
C GLY A 12 -39.40 8.07 43.19
N ARG A 13 -39.30 9.28 43.74
CA ARG A 13 -38.78 10.41 43.00
C ARG A 13 -37.27 10.23 43.02
N ASN A 14 -36.66 10.01 41.85
CA ASN A 14 -35.21 9.94 41.69
C ASN A 14 -34.64 11.33 41.99
N ASP A 15 -34.01 11.50 43.14
CA ASP A 15 -33.24 12.69 43.45
C ASP A 15 -31.86 12.53 42.78
N GLY A 16 -31.32 13.62 42.22
CA GLY A 16 -30.06 13.54 41.49
C GLY A 16 -28.84 13.47 42.42
N PRO A 17 -27.69 13.01 41.90
CA PRO A 17 -26.47 12.88 42.68
C PRO A 17 -25.89 14.24 43.06
N VAL A 18 -25.03 14.26 44.08
CA VAL A 18 -24.26 15.43 44.52
C VAL A 18 -22.78 15.11 44.39
N ALA A 19 -22.12 15.81 43.46
CA ALA A 19 -20.67 15.76 43.29
C ALA A 19 -19.97 16.83 44.16
N VAL A 20 -18.83 16.49 44.77
CA VAL A 20 -18.08 17.33 45.71
C VAL A 20 -16.60 17.35 45.34
N ALA A 21 -16.02 18.55 45.22
CA ALA A 21 -14.62 18.68 44.80
C ALA A 21 -13.61 17.90 45.67
N ASP A 22 -12.60 17.34 45.02
CA ASP A 22 -11.60 16.46 45.63
C ASP A 22 -10.21 17.07 45.71
N HIS A 23 -9.49 16.68 46.76
CA HIS A 23 -8.08 16.97 46.95
C HIS A 23 -7.34 15.66 47.19
N LEU A 24 -6.78 15.09 46.11
CA LEU A 24 -6.27 13.72 46.05
C LEU A 24 -4.78 13.60 46.45
N GLY A 25 -4.26 14.60 47.15
CA GLY A 25 -2.91 14.58 47.72
C GLY A 25 -1.83 15.12 46.78
N THR A 26 -0.69 14.43 46.74
CA THR A 26 0.51 14.84 46.00
C THR A 26 0.90 13.80 44.96
N MET A 27 1.44 14.25 43.83
CA MET A 27 1.98 13.42 42.76
C MET A 27 3.40 13.88 42.37
N SER A 28 4.15 13.00 41.71
CA SER A 28 5.44 13.37 41.11
C SER A 28 5.22 14.23 39.86
N ALA A 29 6.09 15.21 39.64
CA ALA A 29 6.09 16.03 38.43
C ALA A 29 6.64 15.31 37.17
N TYR A 30 7.06 14.05 37.30
CA TYR A 30 7.76 13.27 36.27
C TYR A 30 7.17 11.87 36.07
N GLU A 31 6.14 11.49 36.83
CA GLU A 31 5.54 10.17 36.77
C GLU A 31 4.03 10.26 36.56
N VAL A 32 3.45 9.19 35.99
CA VAL A 32 2.00 9.05 35.86
C VAL A 32 1.41 8.57 37.19
N GLN A 33 0.41 9.29 37.70
CA GLN A 33 -0.34 8.94 38.90
C GLN A 33 -1.66 8.24 38.53
N ARG A 34 -1.87 7.04 39.06
CA ARG A 34 -3.18 6.36 38.99
C ARG A 34 -4.06 6.78 40.17
N ILE A 35 -5.34 7.02 39.89
CA ILE A 35 -6.39 7.32 40.86
C ILE A 35 -7.49 6.27 40.70
N GLU A 36 -7.89 5.63 41.79
CA GLU A 36 -9.05 4.73 41.77
C GLU A 36 -10.35 5.55 41.72
N ILE A 37 -11.31 5.14 40.90
CA ILE A 37 -12.62 5.81 40.82
C ILE A 37 -13.31 5.81 42.19
N ILE A 38 -13.13 4.75 42.99
CA ILE A 38 -13.72 4.69 44.34
C ILE A 38 -13.19 5.78 45.27
N ASP A 39 -11.93 6.19 45.11
CA ASP A 39 -11.33 7.24 45.93
C ASP A 39 -11.84 8.61 45.49
N LEU A 40 -12.08 8.80 44.19
CA LEU A 40 -12.72 10.00 43.65
C LEU A 40 -14.17 10.14 44.13
N LEU A 41 -14.95 9.05 44.12
CA LEU A 41 -16.37 9.07 44.51
C LEU A 41 -16.59 9.05 46.04
N ALA A 42 -15.52 9.01 46.84
CA ALA A 42 -15.63 8.71 48.27
C ALA A 42 -16.38 9.79 49.08
N ASN A 43 -16.37 11.04 48.61
CA ASN A 43 -17.05 12.18 49.23
C ASN A 43 -18.38 12.54 48.53
N ASP A 44 -18.71 11.86 47.43
CA ASP A 44 -19.92 12.07 46.64
C ASP A 44 -21.09 11.29 47.24
N SER A 45 -22.32 11.73 46.95
CA SER A 45 -23.49 11.09 47.52
C SER A 45 -24.72 11.16 46.64
N ASP A 46 -25.59 10.18 46.83
CA ASP A 46 -26.97 10.18 46.35
C ASP A 46 -27.94 10.01 47.53
N ALA A 47 -29.09 10.66 47.48
CA ALA A 47 -30.12 10.54 48.51
C ALA A 47 -30.87 9.20 48.44
N ASP A 48 -30.91 8.59 47.25
CA ASP A 48 -31.55 7.33 46.96
C ASP A 48 -30.59 6.16 47.27
N ARG A 49 -30.83 5.47 48.39
CA ARG A 49 -29.93 4.43 48.94
C ARG A 49 -29.70 3.21 48.04
N SER A 50 -30.44 3.06 46.94
CA SER A 50 -30.26 1.99 45.96
C SER A 50 -29.30 2.35 44.84
N ASP A 51 -28.96 3.63 44.70
CA ASP A 51 -28.35 4.16 43.50
C ASP A 51 -26.83 4.07 43.65
N ILE A 52 -26.20 3.53 42.63
CA ILE A 52 -24.75 3.32 42.60
C ILE A 52 -24.17 4.42 41.74
N LEU A 53 -23.40 5.31 42.38
CA LEU A 53 -22.70 6.35 41.66
C LEU A 53 -21.63 5.74 40.75
N SER A 54 -21.59 6.24 39.53
CA SER A 54 -20.61 5.86 38.51
C SER A 54 -20.01 7.10 37.88
N LEU A 55 -18.72 7.03 37.57
CA LEU A 55 -18.04 8.06 36.81
C LEU A 55 -18.43 7.95 35.33
N THR A 56 -18.81 9.07 34.72
CA THR A 56 -19.28 9.10 33.33
C THR A 56 -18.33 9.82 32.39
N SER A 57 -17.64 10.85 32.86
CA SER A 57 -16.65 11.57 32.06
C SER A 57 -15.66 12.31 32.95
N ILE A 58 -14.50 12.58 32.37
CA ILE A 58 -13.50 13.54 32.87
C ILE A 58 -13.18 14.54 31.76
N GLY A 59 -12.69 15.73 32.11
CA GLY A 59 -12.32 16.76 31.14
C GLY A 59 -11.76 18.02 31.79
N ASN A 60 -11.60 19.10 31.00
CA ASN A 60 -11.09 20.39 31.48
C ASN A 60 -9.81 20.27 32.32
N VAL A 61 -8.85 19.48 31.84
CA VAL A 61 -7.59 19.29 32.57
C VAL A 61 -6.75 20.57 32.51
N VAL A 62 -6.14 20.93 33.63
CA VAL A 62 -5.29 22.13 33.77
C VAL A 62 -3.93 21.71 34.32
N ASN A 63 -2.86 22.20 33.68
CA ASN A 63 -1.45 21.95 34.01
C ASN A 63 -1.00 20.49 33.87
N GLY A 64 -1.67 19.72 33.00
CA GLY A 64 -1.32 18.34 32.72
C GLY A 64 -2.38 17.63 31.89
N TRP A 65 -2.37 16.31 31.99
CA TRP A 65 -3.26 15.39 31.28
C TRP A 65 -3.97 14.47 32.27
N ALA A 66 -5.19 14.06 31.91
CA ALA A 66 -5.96 13.08 32.65
C ALA A 66 -6.80 12.24 31.69
N VAL A 67 -6.69 10.91 31.80
CA VAL A 67 -7.40 9.96 30.92
C VAL A 67 -8.03 8.83 31.74
N LEU A 68 -9.17 8.31 31.28
CA LEU A 68 -9.77 7.11 31.84
C LEU A 68 -9.01 5.88 31.33
N SER A 69 -8.52 5.07 32.25
CA SER A 69 -7.88 3.79 31.93
C SER A 69 -8.91 2.69 31.69
N GLY A 70 -8.66 1.82 30.72
CA GLY A 70 -9.57 0.71 30.34
C GLY A 70 -9.82 -0.32 31.45
N ASP A 71 -8.99 -0.32 32.50
CA ASP A 71 -9.12 -1.19 33.68
C ASP A 71 -9.92 -0.56 34.84
N GLY A 72 -10.50 0.64 34.63
CA GLY A 72 -11.41 1.27 35.60
C GLY A 72 -10.76 2.25 36.58
N GLY A 73 -9.64 2.87 36.21
CA GLY A 73 -8.99 3.97 36.95
C GLY A 73 -8.87 5.26 36.14
N ILE A 74 -8.30 6.30 36.75
CA ILE A 74 -7.92 7.55 36.06
C ILE A 74 -6.40 7.67 36.13
N LEU A 75 -5.76 7.90 34.99
CA LEU A 75 -4.33 8.25 34.92
C LEU A 75 -4.22 9.76 34.84
N VAL A 76 -3.36 10.35 35.66
CA VAL A 76 -3.09 11.79 35.70
C VAL A 76 -1.59 12.02 35.67
N GLN A 77 -1.16 12.93 34.82
CA GLN A 77 0.25 13.35 34.71
C GLN A 77 0.28 14.88 34.63
N SER A 78 1.19 15.53 35.34
CA SER A 78 1.42 16.96 35.12
C SER A 78 2.18 17.18 33.81
N TYR A 79 2.23 18.42 33.30
CA TYR A 79 3.33 18.78 32.39
C TYR A 79 4.66 18.43 33.05
N LEU A 80 5.62 17.91 32.28
CA LEU A 80 6.90 17.46 32.82
C LEU A 80 7.60 18.60 33.58
N GLY A 81 8.05 18.31 34.80
CA GLY A 81 8.71 19.28 35.68
C GLY A 81 7.78 20.34 36.31
N TYR A 82 6.48 20.35 36.00
CA TYR A 82 5.54 21.31 36.59
C TYR A 82 5.32 21.06 38.08
N VAL A 83 5.63 22.07 38.90
CA VAL A 83 5.37 22.08 40.35
C VAL A 83 4.21 23.02 40.66
N GLY A 84 3.09 22.47 41.12
CA GLY A 84 1.86 23.23 41.37
C GLY A 84 0.62 22.36 41.40
N THR A 85 -0.55 22.99 41.33
CA THR A 85 -1.83 22.26 41.34
C THR A 85 -2.20 21.82 39.92
N VAL A 86 -2.43 20.52 39.76
CA VAL A 86 -3.04 19.89 38.58
C VAL A 86 -4.51 19.64 38.91
N SER A 87 -5.41 19.92 37.97
CA SER A 87 -6.84 19.70 38.19
C SER A 87 -7.55 19.17 36.96
N PHE A 88 -8.61 18.41 37.16
CA PHE A 88 -9.53 17.99 36.10
C PHE A 88 -10.97 18.00 36.63
N ASP A 89 -11.92 18.26 35.74
CA ASP A 89 -13.34 18.13 36.03
C ASP A 89 -13.79 16.69 35.80
N TYR A 90 -14.76 16.24 36.59
CA TYR A 90 -15.37 14.92 36.46
C TYR A 90 -16.89 15.01 36.60
N THR A 91 -17.61 14.09 35.95
CA THR A 91 -19.08 13.99 36.01
C THR A 91 -19.51 12.60 36.44
N ILE A 92 -20.41 12.52 37.41
CA ILE A 92 -20.96 11.28 37.96
C ILE A 92 -22.43 11.12 37.57
N SER A 93 -22.91 9.88 37.55
CA SER A 93 -24.32 9.54 37.35
C SER A 93 -24.81 8.54 38.40
N ASP A 94 -26.09 8.66 38.75
CA ASP A 94 -26.86 7.73 39.59
C ASP A 94 -27.34 6.47 38.84
N GLY A 95 -27.18 6.42 37.51
CA GLY A 95 -27.69 5.34 36.65
C GLY A 95 -29.19 5.41 36.35
N ASN A 96 -29.89 6.40 36.89
CA ASN A 96 -31.33 6.64 36.77
C ASN A 96 -31.66 7.98 36.07
N GLY A 97 -30.64 8.65 35.53
CA GLY A 97 -30.76 9.85 34.70
C GLY A 97 -30.37 11.15 35.40
N GLY A 98 -29.91 11.10 36.64
CA GLY A 98 -29.27 12.21 37.35
C GLY A 98 -27.77 12.27 37.04
N PHE A 99 -27.24 13.50 36.99
CA PHE A 99 -25.83 13.79 36.77
C PHE A 99 -25.39 14.96 37.65
N ALA A 100 -24.14 14.93 38.09
CA ALA A 100 -23.49 16.03 38.79
C ALA A 100 -22.00 16.10 38.43
N SER A 101 -21.41 17.28 38.50
CA SER A 101 -19.99 17.49 38.17
C SER A 101 -19.26 18.24 39.28
N ALA A 102 -17.99 17.92 39.45
CA ALA A 102 -17.07 18.59 40.38
C ALA A 102 -15.63 18.55 39.82
N THR A 103 -14.69 19.11 40.57
CA THR A 103 -13.28 19.21 40.18
C THR A 103 -12.42 18.41 41.16
N ALA A 104 -11.50 17.61 40.64
CA ALA A 104 -10.47 16.94 41.41
C ALA A 104 -9.12 17.64 41.25
N GLN A 105 -8.34 17.67 42.33
CA GLN A 105 -7.04 18.36 42.37
C GLN A 105 -5.95 17.50 42.98
N LEU A 106 -4.76 17.57 42.39
CA LEU A 106 -3.51 17.00 42.89
C LEU A 106 -2.45 18.08 42.98
N ASN A 107 -1.56 17.96 43.95
CA ASN A 107 -0.39 18.84 44.04
C ASN A 107 0.84 18.13 43.47
N SER A 108 1.25 18.53 42.27
CA SER A 108 2.48 18.07 41.65
C SER A 108 3.70 18.67 42.35
N ALA A 109 4.68 17.83 42.66
CA ALA A 109 5.92 18.22 43.29
C ALA A 109 7.11 17.47 42.70
N ALA A 110 8.25 18.15 42.61
CA ALA A 110 9.50 17.51 42.26
C ALA A 110 10.05 16.65 43.42
N PRO A 111 10.67 15.50 43.12
CA PRO A 111 11.42 14.73 44.11
C PRO A 111 12.54 15.56 44.78
N GLN A 112 12.92 15.20 46.02
CA GLN A 112 13.90 16.00 46.78
C GLN A 112 15.33 15.97 46.23
N ASN A 113 15.68 15.01 45.38
CA ASN A 113 17.04 14.82 44.84
C ASN A 113 17.16 15.19 43.36
N THR A 114 16.26 16.02 42.83
CA THR A 114 16.34 16.49 41.44
C THR A 114 17.46 17.53 41.25
N ILE A 115 18.27 17.35 40.22
CA ILE A 115 19.25 18.32 39.74
C ILE A 115 18.55 19.21 38.72
N PHE A 116 18.48 20.51 39.01
CA PHE A 116 17.81 21.48 38.15
C PHE A 116 18.79 22.41 37.44
N GLY A 117 18.56 22.60 36.15
CA GLY A 117 19.07 23.72 35.38
C GLY A 117 18.31 25.03 35.64
N SER A 118 18.51 25.97 34.72
CA SER A 118 17.98 27.33 34.72
C SER A 118 17.12 27.56 33.49
N ALA A 119 16.84 28.81 33.12
CA ALA A 119 16.14 29.12 31.88
C ALA A 119 17.13 29.57 30.78
N ASN A 120 18.41 29.25 30.94
CA ASN A 120 19.48 29.54 30.00
C ASN A 120 20.28 28.27 29.76
N ASN A 121 21.07 28.27 28.69
CA ASN A 121 21.97 27.18 28.34
C ASN A 121 22.89 26.78 29.50
N ASP A 122 22.68 25.58 30.00
CA ASP A 122 23.36 24.98 31.13
C ASP A 122 24.25 23.82 30.68
N ARG A 123 25.26 23.52 31.50
CA ARG A 123 26.04 22.29 31.39
C ARG A 123 25.94 21.53 32.70
N ILE A 124 25.15 20.47 32.69
CA ILE A 124 24.77 19.73 33.88
C ILE A 124 25.50 18.39 33.87
N SER A 125 25.98 17.98 35.04
CA SER A 125 26.60 16.67 35.22
C SER A 125 26.00 15.98 36.43
N GLY A 126 25.50 14.78 36.21
CA GLY A 126 25.07 13.86 37.24
C GLY A 126 26.23 13.32 38.07
N THR A 127 25.89 12.38 38.92
CA THR A 127 26.76 11.74 39.89
C THR A 127 27.05 10.30 39.43
N ARG A 128 27.28 9.39 40.37
CA ARG A 128 27.41 7.95 40.07
C ARG A 128 26.26 7.14 40.67
N ALA A 129 25.21 7.83 41.05
CA ALA A 129 23.99 7.27 41.61
C ALA A 129 22.85 7.69 40.68
N ASN A 130 21.70 7.03 40.83
CA ASN A 130 20.51 7.38 40.09
C ASN A 130 20.12 8.84 40.36
N ASP A 131 20.22 9.65 39.32
CA ASP A 131 19.91 11.07 39.31
C ASP A 131 18.65 11.33 38.50
N LEU A 132 17.88 12.32 38.94
CA LEU A 132 16.83 12.93 38.13
C LEU A 132 17.32 14.31 37.74
N ILE A 133 17.51 14.56 36.46
CA ILE A 133 18.08 15.79 35.92
C ILE A 133 17.05 16.47 35.00
N ASP A 134 16.82 17.76 35.25
CA ASP A 134 15.87 18.57 34.49
C ASP A 134 16.56 19.89 34.09
N GLY A 135 16.87 20.04 32.80
CA GLY A 135 17.53 21.22 32.21
C GLY A 135 16.68 22.48 32.29
N ARG A 136 15.36 22.30 32.20
CA ARG A 136 14.29 23.30 32.16
C ARG A 136 14.22 24.11 30.88
N GLY A 137 15.17 24.99 30.61
CA GLY A 137 15.12 25.71 29.34
C GLY A 137 16.39 26.45 28.98
N GLY A 138 16.53 26.75 27.69
CA GLY A 138 17.82 27.02 27.09
C GLY A 138 18.24 25.81 26.25
N ASN A 139 19.41 25.92 25.61
CA ASN A 139 20.00 24.78 24.91
C ASN A 139 21.06 24.16 25.83
N ASP A 140 20.71 23.07 26.46
CA ASP A 140 21.43 22.47 27.57
C ASP A 140 22.28 21.28 27.14
N LEU A 141 23.38 21.06 27.86
CA LEU A 141 24.18 19.84 27.73
C LEU A 141 24.13 19.07 29.04
N ILE A 142 23.46 17.93 29.03
CA ILE A 142 23.25 17.07 30.20
C ILE A 142 24.05 15.78 30.04
N ARG A 143 24.80 15.41 31.09
CA ARG A 143 25.52 14.13 31.17
C ARG A 143 25.25 13.46 32.50
N ALA A 144 24.60 12.31 32.51
CA ALA A 144 24.16 11.65 33.75
C ALA A 144 25.27 10.85 34.45
N SER A 145 26.27 10.37 33.68
CA SER A 145 27.47 9.66 34.13
C SER A 145 27.27 8.17 34.42
N SER A 146 26.85 7.75 35.61
CA SER A 146 26.63 6.33 35.84
C SER A 146 25.48 6.14 36.82
N GLY A 147 24.58 5.23 36.55
CA GLY A 147 23.38 5.10 37.37
C GLY A 147 22.25 4.51 36.54
N ASN A 148 21.04 4.56 37.05
CA ASN A 148 19.86 4.48 36.20
C ASN A 148 19.20 5.83 36.35
N ASP A 149 19.48 6.72 35.41
CA ASP A 149 19.19 8.13 35.51
C ASP A 149 17.90 8.47 34.78
N THR A 150 17.27 9.58 35.15
CA THR A 150 16.12 10.13 34.45
C THR A 150 16.44 11.54 33.99
N LEU A 151 16.35 11.79 32.69
CA LEU A 151 16.74 13.06 32.09
C LEU A 151 15.56 13.73 31.40
N VAL A 152 15.46 15.04 31.58
CA VAL A 152 14.51 15.94 30.89
C VAL A 152 15.30 17.13 30.38
N GLY A 153 15.27 17.40 29.08
CA GLY A 153 15.95 18.55 28.46
C GLY A 153 15.21 19.83 28.84
N GLY A 154 13.97 19.94 28.36
CA GLY A 154 13.08 21.06 28.65
C GLY A 154 12.79 21.85 27.37
N MET A 155 12.82 23.18 27.46
CA MET A 155 12.61 24.05 26.29
C MET A 155 13.94 24.44 25.64
N GLY A 156 14.12 24.13 24.36
CA GLY A 156 15.31 24.49 23.61
C GLY A 156 15.94 23.24 23.03
N ASN A 157 17.04 23.39 22.27
CA ASN A 157 17.70 22.26 21.64
C ASN A 157 18.74 21.69 22.61
N ASP A 158 18.46 20.53 23.17
CA ASP A 158 19.23 19.94 24.26
C ASP A 158 20.05 18.73 23.80
N GLU A 159 21.20 18.52 24.42
CA GLU A 159 22.04 17.33 24.22
C GLU A 159 22.05 16.50 25.51
N LEU A 160 21.39 15.34 25.51
CA LEU A 160 21.20 14.49 26.68
C LEU A 160 22.01 13.20 26.55
N ARG A 161 22.86 12.91 27.54
CA ARG A 161 23.69 11.69 27.57
C ARG A 161 23.47 10.90 28.86
N GLY A 162 23.06 9.64 28.74
CA GLY A 162 22.93 8.67 29.83
C GLY A 162 24.30 8.18 30.34
N ASP A 163 25.22 7.91 29.41
CA ASP A 163 26.55 7.33 29.65
C ASP A 163 26.50 5.83 30.04
N ASP A 164 26.71 5.42 31.30
CA ASP A 164 26.60 4.01 31.72
C ASP A 164 25.35 3.81 32.59
N GLY A 165 24.38 3.00 32.16
CA GLY A 165 23.14 2.90 32.93
C GLY A 165 21.97 2.21 32.26
N HIS A 166 20.85 2.13 32.96
CA HIS A 166 19.55 1.93 32.31
C HIS A 166 18.78 3.23 32.47
N ASP A 167 18.95 4.13 31.51
CA ASP A 167 18.58 5.52 31.60
C ASP A 167 17.22 5.77 30.93
N LEU A 168 16.50 6.74 31.46
CA LEU A 168 15.17 7.13 31.01
C LEU A 168 15.15 8.59 30.59
N PHE A 169 14.90 8.85 29.33
CA PHE A 169 14.71 10.19 28.79
C PHE A 169 13.21 10.45 28.69
N LEU A 170 12.73 11.52 29.31
CA LEU A 170 11.33 11.91 29.22
C LEU A 170 11.19 13.07 28.25
N PHE A 171 10.24 12.95 27.32
CA PHE A 171 9.85 14.00 26.40
C PHE A 171 8.34 14.24 26.48
N GLY A 172 7.88 15.40 25.99
CA GLY A 172 6.46 15.63 25.78
C GLY A 172 5.96 17.06 26.01
N GLY A 173 4.77 17.34 25.47
CA GLY A 173 4.21 18.69 25.37
C GLY A 173 4.85 19.54 24.24
N THR A 174 4.72 20.87 24.30
CA THR A 174 5.28 21.82 23.30
C THR A 174 6.80 22.04 23.49
N THR A 175 7.57 20.98 23.69
CA THR A 175 9.05 21.02 23.71
C THR A 175 9.52 21.25 22.28
N ASN A 176 9.53 22.52 21.86
CA ASN A 176 9.81 22.96 20.48
C ASN A 176 11.32 22.91 20.14
N GLY A 177 12.05 22.01 20.78
CA GLY A 177 13.49 21.84 20.63
C GLY A 177 13.81 20.64 19.76
N ILE A 178 14.87 20.76 18.97
CA ILE A 178 15.48 19.62 18.29
C ILE A 178 16.53 19.06 19.25
N ASP A 179 16.22 17.94 19.89
CA ASP A 179 17.03 17.35 20.95
C ASP A 179 17.86 16.17 20.43
N SER A 180 19.04 15.99 21.00
CA SER A 180 19.92 14.83 20.72
C SER A 180 20.01 13.93 21.95
N PHE A 181 19.77 12.64 21.76
CA PHE A 181 19.74 11.65 22.84
C PHE A 181 20.82 10.59 22.63
N TYR A 182 21.60 10.33 23.68
CA TYR A 182 22.63 9.29 23.67
C TYR A 182 22.47 8.42 24.91
N GLY A 183 21.96 7.20 24.77
CA GLY A 183 21.78 6.25 25.88
C GLY A 183 23.14 5.81 26.43
N GLY A 184 24.02 5.35 25.54
CA GLY A 184 25.33 4.85 25.91
C GLY A 184 25.30 3.36 26.22
N ARG A 185 25.79 2.94 27.39
CA ARG A 185 25.79 1.53 27.78
C ARG A 185 24.59 1.21 28.66
N GLY A 186 23.68 0.42 28.13
CA GLY A 186 22.84 -0.46 28.92
C GLY A 186 21.53 -0.76 28.24
N TYR A 187 20.43 -0.24 28.78
CA TYR A 187 19.11 -0.42 28.20
C TYR A 187 18.31 0.83 28.53
N ASP A 188 18.28 1.70 27.55
CA ASP A 188 17.95 3.09 27.63
C ASP A 188 16.68 3.36 26.83
N ARG A 189 15.86 4.28 27.34
CA ARG A 189 14.49 4.45 26.85
C ARG A 189 14.12 5.90 26.73
N LEU A 190 13.47 6.26 25.64
CA LEU A 190 12.73 7.50 25.47
C LEU A 190 11.25 7.26 25.79
N LEU A 191 10.63 8.10 26.60
CA LEU A 191 9.23 7.94 27.01
C LEU A 191 8.46 9.26 26.96
N GLY A 192 7.39 9.26 26.18
CA GLY A 192 6.42 10.34 26.09
C GLY A 192 5.46 10.39 27.28
N THR A 193 4.52 11.33 27.22
CA THR A 193 3.52 11.56 28.25
C THR A 193 2.27 10.71 28.02
N ILE A 194 1.23 10.93 28.82
CA ILE A 194 -0.11 10.37 28.55
C ILE A 194 -0.93 11.27 27.59
N GLY A 195 -0.35 12.37 27.13
CA GLY A 195 -0.91 13.29 26.15
C GLY A 195 -0.52 12.93 24.72
N ASP A 196 -0.72 13.87 23.80
CA ASP A 196 -0.14 13.81 22.46
C ASP A 196 1.29 14.39 22.53
N ASP A 197 2.26 13.70 21.95
CA ASP A 197 3.66 14.08 22.02
C ASP A 197 4.30 14.20 20.63
N THR A 198 5.25 15.12 20.51
CA THR A 198 6.04 15.33 19.29
C THR A 198 7.51 15.29 19.67
N LEU A 199 8.25 14.37 19.05
CA LEU A 199 9.69 14.25 19.18
C LEU A 199 10.32 14.81 17.90
N MET A 200 11.01 15.94 18.01
CA MET A 200 11.75 16.50 16.88
C MET A 200 13.20 16.01 16.89
N LEU A 201 13.65 15.43 15.78
CA LEU A 201 14.99 14.90 15.58
C LEU A 201 15.62 15.51 14.32
N HIS A 202 16.94 15.36 14.17
CA HIS A 202 17.68 15.78 12.97
C HIS A 202 18.69 14.69 12.60
N ASP A 203 19.60 14.39 13.54
CA ASP A 203 20.52 13.25 13.44
C ASP A 203 20.16 12.28 14.59
N TYR A 204 19.58 11.14 14.25
CA TYR A 204 19.37 10.04 15.19
C TYR A 204 19.94 8.77 14.60
N SER A 205 20.85 8.14 15.33
CA SER A 205 21.49 6.90 14.88
C SER A 205 21.08 5.72 15.73
N ALA A 206 20.94 4.56 15.09
CA ALA A 206 20.83 3.27 15.77
C ALA A 206 22.01 2.98 16.72
N ASP A 207 23.16 3.65 16.54
CA ASP A 207 24.33 3.56 17.42
C ASP A 207 24.27 4.50 18.64
N ASP A 208 23.27 5.38 18.74
CA ASP A 208 23.10 6.29 19.89
C ASP A 208 22.71 5.57 21.18
N GLY A 209 22.35 4.28 21.07
CA GLY A 209 22.14 3.39 22.19
C GLY A 209 20.81 3.60 22.91
N ILE A 210 19.78 4.04 22.19
CA ILE A 210 18.40 4.06 22.69
C ILE A 210 17.66 2.85 22.13
N GLU A 211 17.35 1.87 23.00
CA GLU A 211 16.70 0.64 22.55
C GLU A 211 15.18 0.76 22.40
N VAL A 212 14.55 1.72 23.06
CA VAL A 212 13.09 1.93 22.97
C VAL A 212 12.74 3.40 22.93
N ILE A 213 11.93 3.78 21.95
CA ILE A 213 11.18 5.03 21.96
C ILE A 213 9.70 4.66 22.12
N ASP A 214 9.08 5.17 23.17
CA ASP A 214 7.68 4.92 23.46
C ASP A 214 6.93 6.24 23.57
N GLY A 215 6.07 6.52 22.59
CA GLY A 215 5.31 7.77 22.49
C GLY A 215 4.38 8.03 23.67
N GLY A 216 3.98 6.99 24.42
CA GLY A 216 2.99 7.19 25.47
C GLY A 216 1.56 7.03 24.96
N LEU A 217 0.58 7.55 25.69
CA LEU A 217 -0.82 7.51 25.22
C LEU A 217 -1.00 8.58 24.13
N GLY A 218 -2.23 8.93 23.75
CA GLY A 218 -2.45 9.97 22.74
C GLY A 218 -1.91 9.60 21.34
N THR A 219 -1.70 10.64 20.53
CA THR A 219 -1.14 10.60 19.18
C THR A 219 0.30 11.11 19.24
N ASN A 220 1.26 10.26 18.88
CA ASN A 220 2.68 10.60 19.03
C ASN A 220 3.38 10.59 17.69
N LEU A 221 4.18 11.62 17.43
CA LEU A 221 4.86 11.85 16.16
C LEU A 221 6.37 11.93 16.39
N VAL A 222 7.14 11.40 15.44
CA VAL A 222 8.54 11.76 15.23
C VAL A 222 8.59 12.67 14.01
N LEU A 223 9.19 13.85 14.14
CA LEU A 223 9.33 14.80 13.05
C LEU A 223 10.81 15.12 12.83
N GLY A 224 11.22 15.20 11.57
CA GLY A 224 12.43 15.87 11.16
C GLY A 224 12.33 17.39 11.32
N THR A 225 13.33 18.07 10.78
CA THR A 225 13.50 19.51 10.79
C THR A 225 12.94 20.13 9.52
N SER A 226 13.65 21.10 8.94
CA SER A 226 13.28 21.77 7.70
C SER A 226 14.52 21.85 6.81
N GLY A 227 15.27 20.78 6.81
CA GLY A 227 16.58 20.59 6.20
C GLY A 227 16.89 19.11 6.34
N GLU A 228 17.81 18.62 5.50
CA GLU A 228 18.18 17.19 5.41
C GLU A 228 18.39 16.54 6.79
N ASP A 229 17.62 15.50 7.10
CA ASP A 229 17.67 14.73 8.34
C ASP A 229 18.13 13.28 8.10
N GLU A 230 18.87 12.70 9.06
CA GLU A 230 19.32 11.30 9.04
C GLU A 230 18.75 10.59 10.29
N LEU A 231 17.72 9.77 10.10
CA LEU A 231 16.97 9.11 11.17
C LEU A 231 17.00 7.58 11.02
N ASP A 232 17.87 6.91 11.78
CA ASP A 232 18.04 5.45 11.75
C ASP A 232 17.49 4.77 13.01
N PHE A 233 16.36 4.08 12.88
CA PHE A 233 15.70 3.33 13.96
C PHE A 233 15.96 1.82 13.93
N ARG A 234 16.86 1.30 13.11
CA ARG A 234 17.02 -0.16 12.89
C ARG A 234 17.40 -0.96 14.14
N SER A 235 17.90 -0.32 15.20
CA SER A 235 18.20 -0.93 16.50
C SER A 235 17.21 -0.56 17.61
N THR A 236 16.25 0.30 17.32
CA THR A 236 15.31 0.90 18.27
C THR A 236 13.93 0.30 18.09
N VAL A 237 13.25 -0.01 19.19
CA VAL A 237 11.84 -0.41 19.14
C VAL A 237 10.97 0.84 19.26
N LEU A 238 10.20 1.13 18.21
CA LEU A 238 9.21 2.20 18.21
C LEU A 238 7.87 1.68 18.74
N ASN A 239 7.40 2.27 19.84
CA ASN A 239 6.12 1.93 20.45
C ASN A 239 5.20 3.14 20.46
N ARG A 240 3.96 2.94 19.99
CA ARG A 240 2.91 3.97 20.02
C ARG A 240 3.35 5.27 19.34
N ILE A 241 4.16 5.14 18.30
CA ILE A 241 4.47 6.19 17.35
C ILE A 241 3.49 6.05 16.19
N THR A 242 2.88 7.15 15.77
CA THR A 242 1.83 7.16 14.75
C THR A 242 2.44 7.18 13.36
N PHE A 243 3.48 8.00 13.18
CA PHE A 243 4.32 8.06 12.00
C PHE A 243 5.62 8.80 12.32
N ILE A 244 6.61 8.58 11.46
CA ILE A 244 7.83 9.38 11.27
C ILE A 244 7.59 10.26 10.04
N ASP A 245 8.02 11.51 10.08
CA ASP A 245 7.83 12.52 9.02
C ASP A 245 9.17 13.25 8.82
N GLY A 246 9.79 13.14 7.65
CA GLY A 246 11.07 13.78 7.31
C GLY A 246 10.90 15.29 7.20
N GLY A 247 10.08 15.75 6.27
CA GLY A 247 9.66 17.14 6.22
C GLY A 247 9.62 17.71 4.81
N GLN A 248 10.61 18.52 4.43
CA GLN A 248 10.56 19.37 3.24
C GLN A 248 11.86 19.42 2.42
N ASP A 249 12.91 18.77 2.88
CA ASP A 249 14.20 18.67 2.20
C ASP A 249 14.58 17.18 2.13
N ASP A 250 15.64 16.86 1.39
CA ASP A 250 16.08 15.47 1.14
C ASP A 250 16.47 14.75 2.45
N ASP A 251 15.68 13.76 2.87
CA ASP A 251 15.83 13.07 4.16
C ASP A 251 16.20 11.58 3.99
N GLU A 252 17.01 11.04 4.92
CA GLU A 252 17.34 9.60 4.99
C GLU A 252 16.70 8.99 6.24
N ILE A 253 15.72 8.10 6.07
CA ILE A 253 14.94 7.52 7.18
C ILE A 253 14.93 6.00 7.09
N THR A 254 15.54 5.34 8.09
CA THR A 254 15.40 3.89 8.29
C THR A 254 14.45 3.57 9.44
N GLY A 255 13.46 2.74 9.18
CA GLY A 255 12.52 2.17 10.13
C GLY A 255 13.15 1.23 11.17
N SER A 256 12.28 0.68 12.00
CA SER A 256 12.57 -0.26 13.06
C SER A 256 12.41 -1.71 12.58
N ARG A 257 12.34 -2.67 13.52
CA ARG A 257 12.06 -4.08 13.19
C ARG A 257 10.59 -4.47 13.27
N LEU A 258 9.72 -3.47 13.39
CA LEU A 258 8.29 -3.62 13.55
C LEU A 258 7.62 -2.79 12.47
N SER A 259 6.32 -3.01 12.27
CA SER A 259 5.53 -2.19 11.36
C SER A 259 5.65 -0.69 11.67
N ASP A 260 6.20 0.03 10.71
CA ASP A 260 6.43 1.45 10.74
C ASP A 260 5.58 2.18 9.71
N ARG A 261 5.51 3.50 9.89
CA ARG A 261 4.79 4.38 8.99
C ARG A 261 5.61 5.64 8.81
N ILE A 262 6.16 5.81 7.62
CA ILE A 262 7.18 6.82 7.31
C ILE A 262 6.65 7.71 6.18
N LEU A 263 6.79 9.01 6.36
CA LEU A 263 6.50 10.04 5.36
C LEU A 263 7.84 10.74 5.06
N GLY A 264 8.31 10.72 3.81
CA GLY A 264 9.46 11.51 3.37
C GLY A 264 9.08 12.99 3.34
N GLY A 265 8.12 13.32 2.47
CA GLY A 265 7.40 14.59 2.50
C GLY A 265 7.64 15.41 1.25
N ALA A 266 8.61 16.30 1.26
CA ALA A 266 9.06 16.92 0.02
C ALA A 266 10.58 16.90 0.00
N GLY A 267 11.19 16.78 -1.16
CA GLY A 267 12.63 16.52 -1.25
C GLY A 267 12.85 15.21 -1.99
N ASP A 268 14.10 14.94 -2.36
CA ASP A 268 14.48 13.63 -2.91
C ASP A 268 14.88 12.73 -1.71
N ASP A 269 13.94 11.93 -1.20
CA ASP A 269 14.08 11.19 0.06
C ASP A 269 14.59 9.73 -0.12
N ASP A 270 15.32 9.21 0.87
CA ASP A 270 15.75 7.79 0.96
C ASP A 270 15.06 7.13 2.17
N LEU A 271 14.09 6.25 1.89
CA LEU A 271 13.24 5.62 2.90
C LEU A 271 13.47 4.10 2.92
N ASP A 272 13.81 3.53 4.08
CA ASP A 272 14.00 2.08 4.29
C ASP A 272 13.11 1.57 5.43
N GLY A 273 12.16 0.69 5.14
CA GLY A 273 11.23 0.10 6.13
C GLY A 273 11.90 -0.93 7.05
N TYR A 274 12.98 -1.55 6.56
CA TYR A 274 13.79 -2.57 7.22
C TYR A 274 13.10 -3.93 7.43
N ASP A 275 12.62 -4.24 8.64
CA ASP A 275 11.81 -5.44 8.89
C ASP A 275 10.46 -4.97 9.43
N GLY A 276 9.35 -5.50 8.96
CA GLY A 276 8.07 -4.99 9.39
C GLY A 276 6.92 -5.41 8.51
N ASN A 277 5.95 -4.52 8.41
CA ASN A 277 4.81 -4.55 7.51
C ASN A 277 4.51 -3.07 7.42
N ASP A 278 5.28 -2.39 6.59
CA ASP A 278 5.56 -0.98 6.69
C ASP A 278 4.71 -0.18 5.70
N ALA A 279 4.51 1.10 5.99
CA ALA A 279 3.83 2.02 5.09
C ALA A 279 4.70 3.25 4.86
N LEU A 280 5.32 3.32 3.68
CA LEU A 280 6.29 4.34 3.28
C LEU A 280 5.66 5.21 2.18
N TYR A 281 5.80 6.53 2.33
CA TYR A 281 5.27 7.51 1.38
C TYR A 281 6.37 8.53 1.06
N GLY A 282 6.79 8.62 -0.20
CA GLY A 282 7.76 9.63 -0.67
C GLY A 282 7.15 11.03 -0.79
N ASP A 283 5.90 11.08 -1.26
CA ASP A 283 5.11 12.28 -1.50
C ASP A 283 5.60 13.10 -2.72
N ALA A 284 6.61 13.98 -2.58
CA ALA A 284 7.00 14.87 -3.67
C ALA A 284 8.52 15.01 -3.82
N GLY A 285 9.04 14.56 -4.95
CA GLY A 285 10.45 14.62 -5.29
C GLY A 285 10.85 13.34 -5.98
N ARG A 286 12.15 13.10 -6.12
CA ARG A 286 12.63 11.82 -6.64
C ARG A 286 13.07 10.95 -5.48
N ASP A 287 12.18 10.06 -5.07
CA ASP A 287 12.36 9.26 -3.86
C ASP A 287 12.90 7.86 -4.17
N ASP A 288 13.82 7.40 -3.34
CA ASP A 288 14.31 6.02 -3.30
C ASP A 288 13.63 5.33 -2.10
N ILE A 289 12.74 4.37 -2.33
CA ILE A 289 11.91 3.74 -1.29
C ILE A 289 12.12 2.22 -1.26
N TYR A 290 12.54 1.68 -0.11
CA TYR A 290 12.76 0.25 0.12
C TYR A 290 11.87 -0.28 1.25
N GLY A 291 11.01 -1.27 0.96
CA GLY A 291 10.11 -1.90 1.95
C GLY A 291 10.86 -2.79 2.94
N GLY A 292 11.69 -3.69 2.39
CA GLY A 292 12.53 -4.58 3.17
C GLY A 292 11.90 -5.96 3.35
N ALA A 293 11.61 -6.36 4.58
CA ALA A 293 10.99 -7.65 4.86
C ALA A 293 9.64 -7.46 5.53
N GLY A 294 8.56 -7.98 4.96
CA GLY A 294 7.21 -7.64 5.43
C GLY A 294 6.21 -7.78 4.31
N ASP A 295 4.91 -7.62 4.57
CA ASP A 295 4.01 -7.23 3.48
C ASP A 295 3.84 -5.70 3.59
N ASP A 296 4.50 -4.97 2.70
CA ASP A 296 4.73 -3.52 2.79
C ASP A 296 3.86 -2.73 1.80
N ILE A 297 3.64 -1.45 2.09
CA ILE A 297 2.95 -0.50 1.22
C ILE A 297 3.89 0.67 0.94
N LEU A 298 4.25 0.85 -0.32
CA LEU A 298 5.12 1.91 -0.82
C LEU A 298 4.33 2.79 -1.78
N ASP A 299 4.42 4.10 -1.62
CA ASP A 299 3.78 5.11 -2.48
C ASP A 299 4.82 6.19 -2.80
N GLY A 300 5.31 6.25 -4.04
CA GLY A 300 6.30 7.22 -4.51
C GLY A 300 5.72 8.62 -4.51
N GLY A 301 4.60 8.79 -5.21
CA GLY A 301 3.81 10.00 -5.18
C GLY A 301 3.95 10.80 -6.46
N ALA A 302 4.73 11.88 -6.44
CA ALA A 302 4.91 12.76 -7.59
C ALA A 302 6.39 12.92 -7.93
N ASP A 303 6.64 13.11 -9.23
CA ASP A 303 7.97 13.07 -9.84
C ASP A 303 8.47 11.62 -9.99
N ARG A 304 9.76 11.40 -10.23
CA ARG A 304 10.24 10.09 -10.67
C ARG A 304 10.81 9.33 -9.49
N ASP A 305 10.22 8.19 -9.17
CA ASP A 305 10.57 7.42 -7.97
C ASP A 305 11.17 6.05 -8.32
N ASP A 306 12.01 5.52 -7.42
CA ASP A 306 12.56 4.17 -7.49
C ASP A 306 12.08 3.39 -6.23
N LEU A 307 11.16 2.43 -6.40
CA LEU A 307 10.53 1.63 -5.34
C LEU A 307 10.97 0.16 -5.41
N GLU A 308 11.36 -0.43 -4.28
CA GLU A 308 11.71 -1.85 -4.15
C GLU A 308 11.00 -2.48 -2.93
N GLY A 309 10.14 -3.47 -3.15
CA GLY A 309 9.32 -4.11 -2.11
C GLY A 309 10.13 -4.98 -1.17
N GLY A 310 10.97 -5.84 -1.72
CA GLY A 310 11.82 -6.77 -0.98
C GLY A 310 11.18 -8.14 -0.79
N SER A 311 11.14 -8.64 0.45
CA SER A 311 10.58 -9.97 0.74
C SER A 311 9.19 -9.85 1.34
N GLY A 312 8.15 -10.26 0.61
CA GLY A 312 6.82 -9.87 1.06
C GLY A 312 5.66 -10.33 0.21
N ASN A 313 4.53 -9.67 0.37
CA ASN A 313 3.53 -9.51 -0.68
C ASN A 313 3.19 -8.02 -0.65
N ASP A 314 3.95 -7.28 -1.45
CA ASP A 314 4.05 -5.84 -1.30
C ASP A 314 3.07 -5.13 -2.23
N THR A 315 2.73 -3.89 -1.88
CA THR A 315 1.96 -2.98 -2.74
C THR A 315 2.80 -1.76 -3.04
N LEU A 316 3.19 -1.60 -4.30
CA LEU A 316 4.01 -0.50 -4.79
C LEU A 316 3.17 0.38 -5.72
N LEU A 317 3.08 1.67 -5.40
CA LEU A 317 2.39 2.69 -6.19
C LEU A 317 3.44 3.72 -6.65
N GLY A 318 3.70 3.84 -7.95
CA GLY A 318 4.62 4.84 -8.51
C GLY A 318 4.02 6.23 -8.40
N GLY A 319 2.84 6.41 -8.98
CA GLY A 319 2.07 7.65 -8.86
C GLY A 319 2.14 8.46 -10.15
N ALA A 320 2.75 9.63 -10.11
CA ALA A 320 2.90 10.49 -11.29
C ALA A 320 4.37 10.76 -11.56
N GLY A 321 4.94 10.20 -12.61
CA GLY A 321 6.38 10.15 -12.74
C GLY A 321 6.87 9.54 -14.04
N ASP A 322 8.04 8.91 -13.98
CA ASP A 322 8.54 7.95 -14.99
C ASP A 322 9.28 6.93 -14.10
N ASP A 323 8.51 6.09 -13.41
CA ASP A 323 8.90 5.42 -12.17
C ASP A 323 9.56 4.06 -12.42
N ARG A 324 10.24 3.55 -11.39
CA ARG A 324 10.77 2.19 -11.37
C ARG A 324 10.22 1.46 -10.16
N LEU A 325 9.54 0.34 -10.38
CA LEU A 325 9.00 -0.51 -9.32
C LEU A 325 9.58 -1.92 -9.46
N ASP A 326 10.09 -2.47 -8.36
CA ASP A 326 10.61 -3.85 -8.25
C ASP A 326 9.92 -4.58 -7.08
N GLY A 327 9.18 -5.65 -7.38
CA GLY A 327 8.46 -6.45 -6.37
C GLY A 327 9.35 -7.43 -5.60
N ASP A 328 10.50 -7.82 -6.17
CA ASP A 328 11.42 -8.82 -5.62
C ASP A 328 10.75 -10.20 -5.37
N HIS A 329 10.54 -10.61 -4.12
CA HIS A 329 10.02 -11.93 -3.79
C HIS A 329 8.66 -11.77 -3.13
N GLY A 330 7.60 -12.30 -3.73
CA GLY A 330 6.30 -12.17 -3.12
C GLY A 330 5.13 -12.64 -3.96
N ASN A 331 3.99 -12.00 -3.77
CA ASN A 331 2.91 -11.96 -4.76
C ASN A 331 2.48 -10.51 -4.74
N ASP A 332 3.13 -9.71 -5.57
CA ASP A 332 3.19 -8.27 -5.39
C ASP A 332 2.17 -7.58 -6.29
N LEU A 333 1.75 -6.39 -5.86
CA LEU A 333 0.90 -5.50 -6.62
C LEU A 333 1.69 -4.24 -6.97
N LEU A 334 1.99 -4.05 -8.24
CA LEU A 334 2.70 -2.89 -8.76
C LEU A 334 1.76 -2.07 -9.65
N ASP A 335 1.67 -0.76 -9.41
CA ASP A 335 0.91 0.20 -10.21
C ASP A 335 1.80 1.41 -10.54
N GLY A 336 2.19 1.56 -11.82
CA GLY A 336 3.06 2.65 -12.28
C GLY A 336 2.37 4.00 -12.20
N GLY A 337 1.17 4.10 -12.77
CA GLY A 337 0.32 5.29 -12.67
C GLY A 337 0.38 6.16 -13.93
N GLU A 338 0.71 7.44 -13.78
CA GLU A 338 0.99 8.34 -14.92
C GLU A 338 2.51 8.39 -15.14
N GLY A 339 2.99 8.18 -16.36
CA GLY A 339 4.44 8.12 -16.56
C GLY A 339 4.83 7.12 -17.62
N ASN A 340 6.09 7.09 -18.06
CA ASN A 340 6.62 5.92 -18.77
C ASN A 340 7.40 5.07 -17.77
N ASP A 341 6.77 4.02 -17.27
CA ASP A 341 7.22 3.34 -16.07
C ASP A 341 7.97 2.04 -16.40
N TYR A 342 8.75 1.56 -15.44
CA TYR A 342 9.39 0.25 -15.48
C TYR A 342 8.94 -0.56 -14.27
N LEU A 343 8.23 -1.66 -14.50
CA LEU A 343 7.72 -2.56 -13.47
C LEU A 343 8.33 -3.95 -13.63
N ASN A 344 8.77 -4.54 -12.52
CA ASN A 344 9.31 -5.90 -12.45
C ASN A 344 8.73 -6.63 -11.24
N GLY A 345 7.98 -7.73 -11.45
CA GLY A 345 7.46 -8.56 -10.36
C GLY A 345 8.50 -9.51 -9.75
N ASP A 346 9.49 -9.91 -10.56
CA ASP A 346 10.55 -10.86 -10.21
C ASP A 346 10.06 -12.26 -9.81
N GLY A 347 9.80 -12.54 -8.53
CA GLY A 347 9.50 -13.88 -8.05
C GLY A 347 8.18 -13.91 -7.31
N GLY A 348 7.12 -14.39 -7.94
CA GLY A 348 5.81 -14.33 -7.32
C GLY A 348 4.70 -14.58 -8.30
N ARG A 349 3.45 -14.51 -7.85
CA ARG A 349 2.33 -14.38 -8.79
C ARG A 349 1.83 -12.96 -8.69
N ASP A 350 2.34 -12.14 -9.59
CA ASP A 350 2.31 -10.71 -9.45
C ASP A 350 1.21 -10.09 -10.31
N ILE A 351 0.81 -8.89 -9.91
CA ILE A 351 -0.14 -8.07 -10.66
C ILE A 351 0.53 -6.73 -10.95
N LEU A 352 0.77 -6.47 -12.24
CA LEU A 352 1.44 -5.26 -12.72
C LEU A 352 0.47 -4.44 -13.58
N PHE A 353 0.30 -3.17 -13.22
CA PHE A 353 -0.44 -2.17 -13.99
C PHE A 353 0.52 -1.06 -14.44
N GLY A 354 0.70 -0.88 -15.76
CA GLY A 354 1.52 0.22 -16.31
C GLY A 354 0.82 1.56 -16.10
N GLY A 355 -0.41 1.66 -16.60
CA GLY A 355 -1.25 2.84 -16.40
C GLY A 355 -1.30 3.71 -17.64
N ALA A 356 -0.81 4.94 -17.56
CA ALA A 356 -0.83 5.90 -18.65
C ALA A 356 0.58 6.31 -19.03
N GLY A 357 1.05 5.88 -20.20
CA GLY A 357 2.49 5.81 -20.37
C GLY A 357 3.01 5.36 -21.70
N ASN A 358 4.22 4.80 -21.68
CA ASN A 358 4.71 3.83 -22.64
C ASN A 358 5.59 2.94 -21.78
N ASP A 359 4.97 1.93 -21.18
CA ASP A 359 5.51 1.29 -19.99
C ASP A 359 6.27 0.02 -20.36
N ASN A 360 7.16 -0.43 -19.48
CA ASN A 360 7.83 -1.71 -19.62
C ASN A 360 7.55 -2.57 -18.40
N LEU A 361 6.81 -3.66 -18.60
CA LEU A 361 6.40 -4.59 -17.55
C LEU A 361 7.09 -5.93 -17.75
N ALA A 362 7.66 -6.48 -16.68
CA ALA A 362 8.18 -7.84 -16.61
C ALA A 362 7.50 -8.58 -15.44
N GLY A 363 6.81 -9.69 -15.72
CA GLY A 363 6.15 -10.51 -14.71
C GLY A 363 7.17 -11.17 -13.81
N GLY A 364 7.91 -12.13 -14.36
CA GLY A 364 9.00 -12.77 -13.64
C GLY A 364 8.92 -14.28 -13.75
N GLU A 365 9.01 -14.98 -12.62
CA GLU A 365 8.75 -16.41 -12.53
C GLU A 365 7.39 -16.65 -11.86
N GLU A 366 6.70 -17.73 -12.25
CA GLU A 366 5.31 -18.07 -11.88
C GLU A 366 4.24 -17.33 -12.71
N ASP A 367 2.96 -17.51 -12.37
CA ASP A 367 1.84 -17.11 -13.24
C ASP A 367 1.40 -15.66 -12.94
N ASP A 368 1.70 -14.72 -13.85
CA ASP A 368 1.50 -13.28 -13.62
C ASP A 368 0.34 -12.66 -14.40
N LEU A 369 -0.12 -11.50 -13.95
CA LEU A 369 -1.05 -10.62 -14.66
C LEU A 369 -0.39 -9.27 -14.95
N LEU A 370 -0.23 -8.95 -16.23
CA LEU A 370 0.32 -7.68 -16.71
C LEU A 370 -0.74 -6.94 -17.54
N ASP A 371 -0.94 -5.65 -17.26
CA ASP A 371 -1.84 -4.76 -17.99
C ASP A 371 -1.11 -3.43 -18.27
N GLY A 372 -0.79 -3.16 -19.53
CA GLY A 372 -0.06 -1.95 -19.96
C GLY A 372 -0.90 -0.68 -19.78
N GLY A 373 -2.18 -0.76 -20.14
CA GLY A 373 -3.13 0.34 -19.96
C GLY A 373 -3.21 1.20 -21.22
N SER A 374 -2.65 2.41 -21.21
CA SER A 374 -2.69 3.31 -22.35
C SER A 374 -1.29 3.78 -22.72
N GLY A 375 -1.03 3.86 -24.02
CA GLY A 375 0.30 4.12 -24.55
C GLY A 375 0.85 2.90 -25.27
N ASN A 376 2.09 2.98 -25.75
CA ASN A 376 2.72 1.87 -26.48
C ASN A 376 3.61 1.10 -25.52
N ASP A 377 3.10 -0.03 -25.03
CA ASP A 377 3.68 -0.71 -23.89
C ASP A 377 4.49 -1.95 -24.30
N GLY A 378 5.51 -2.27 -23.51
CA GLY A 378 6.36 -3.44 -23.65
C GLY A 378 6.10 -4.42 -22.51
N LEU A 379 5.40 -5.52 -22.77
CA LEU A 379 5.06 -6.51 -21.76
C LEU A 379 5.82 -7.82 -21.98
N ASN A 380 6.36 -8.37 -20.90
CA ASN A 380 7.11 -9.61 -20.90
C ASN A 380 6.69 -10.52 -19.72
N GLY A 381 6.03 -11.64 -20.01
CA GLY A 381 5.61 -12.62 -18.99
C GLY A 381 6.77 -13.40 -18.35
N CYS A 382 7.90 -13.51 -19.07
CA CYS A 382 9.08 -14.27 -18.64
C CYS A 382 8.82 -15.79 -18.47
N GLY A 383 8.42 -16.27 -17.30
CA GLY A 383 8.27 -17.70 -17.05
C GLY A 383 7.07 -18.04 -16.20
N GLY A 384 6.02 -18.58 -16.80
CA GLY A 384 4.75 -18.66 -16.11
C GLY A 384 3.66 -19.17 -17.03
N SER A 385 2.42 -19.19 -16.59
CA SER A 385 1.27 -19.17 -17.51
C SER A 385 0.62 -17.82 -17.36
N ASP A 386 1.09 -16.86 -18.15
CA ASP A 386 0.87 -15.45 -17.87
C ASP A 386 -0.35 -14.91 -18.61
N THR A 387 -0.92 -13.82 -18.09
CA THR A 387 -1.93 -13.03 -18.80
C THR A 387 -1.39 -11.63 -19.06
N LEU A 388 -1.18 -11.29 -20.33
CA LEU A 388 -0.67 -10.00 -20.77
C LEU A 388 -1.76 -9.26 -21.54
N ARG A 389 -2.03 -8.00 -21.15
CA ARG A 389 -2.93 -7.08 -21.85
C ARG A 389 -2.16 -5.82 -22.24
N GLY A 390 -2.10 -5.50 -23.53
CA GLY A 390 -1.48 -4.26 -24.02
C GLY A 390 -2.34 -3.06 -23.64
N GLY A 391 -3.55 -2.99 -24.18
CA GLY A 391 -4.51 -1.95 -23.87
C GLY A 391 -4.74 -1.01 -25.06
N ASP A 392 -4.57 0.29 -24.87
CA ASP A 392 -4.71 1.30 -25.91
C ASP A 392 -3.33 1.74 -26.43
N GLY A 393 -2.89 1.30 -27.61
CA GLY A 393 -1.66 1.76 -28.25
C GLY A 393 -1.07 0.71 -29.18
N ASP A 394 0.11 0.98 -29.75
CA ASP A 394 0.82 -0.01 -30.57
C ASP A 394 1.76 -0.84 -29.66
N ASP A 395 1.26 -1.93 -29.10
CA ASP A 395 1.91 -2.65 -28.00
C ASP A 395 2.82 -3.79 -28.45
N ARG A 396 3.71 -4.21 -27.54
CA ARG A 396 4.63 -5.33 -27.75
C ARG A 396 4.60 -6.32 -26.59
N LEU A 397 3.93 -7.45 -26.80
CA LEU A 397 3.72 -8.49 -25.79
C LEU A 397 4.57 -9.72 -26.11
N THR A 398 5.29 -10.25 -25.11
CA THR A 398 6.03 -11.51 -25.21
C THR A 398 5.73 -12.42 -24.01
N GLY A 399 5.13 -13.58 -24.25
CA GLY A 399 4.80 -14.56 -23.18
C GLY A 399 6.02 -15.32 -22.65
N ASN A 400 6.95 -15.68 -23.53
CA ASN A 400 8.15 -16.45 -23.23
C ASN A 400 7.88 -17.92 -22.89
N ARG A 401 7.97 -18.37 -21.63
CA ARG A 401 7.82 -19.79 -21.29
C ARG A 401 6.50 -20.03 -20.58
N GLY A 402 5.80 -21.06 -21.05
CA GLY A 402 4.61 -21.61 -20.43
C GLY A 402 3.38 -21.32 -21.28
N ASN A 403 2.17 -21.35 -20.73
CA ASN A 403 0.96 -21.26 -21.56
C ASN A 403 0.29 -19.91 -21.36
N ASP A 404 0.56 -18.99 -22.27
CA ASP A 404 0.28 -17.58 -22.03
C ASP A 404 -0.99 -17.13 -22.76
N THR A 405 -1.66 -16.13 -22.20
CA THR A 405 -2.77 -15.42 -22.83
C THR A 405 -2.34 -13.99 -23.11
N LEU A 406 -2.25 -13.64 -24.40
CA LEU A 406 -1.83 -12.32 -24.85
C LEU A 406 -3.01 -11.63 -25.55
N GLU A 407 -3.39 -10.46 -25.05
CA GLU A 407 -4.44 -9.59 -25.61
C GLU A 407 -3.79 -8.23 -25.99
N GLY A 408 -3.70 -7.91 -27.27
CA GLY A 408 -3.11 -6.65 -27.75
C GLY A 408 -3.97 -5.45 -27.36
N GLY A 409 -5.21 -5.42 -27.83
CA GLY A 409 -6.19 -4.40 -27.45
C GLY A 409 -6.55 -3.51 -28.63
N ASN A 410 -6.37 -2.20 -28.52
CA ASN A 410 -6.58 -1.25 -29.59
C ASN A 410 -5.23 -0.74 -30.10
N GLY A 411 -4.96 -0.84 -31.39
CA GLY A 411 -3.73 -0.34 -32.01
C GLY A 411 -3.11 -1.41 -32.89
N ASN A 412 -1.86 -1.25 -33.32
CA ASN A 412 -1.19 -2.22 -34.18
C ASN A 412 -0.13 -2.97 -33.35
N ASP A 413 -0.52 -4.11 -32.83
CA ASP A 413 0.23 -4.80 -31.79
C ASP A 413 1.17 -5.85 -32.36
N VAL A 414 2.20 -6.19 -31.59
CA VAL A 414 3.08 -7.32 -31.86
C VAL A 414 3.06 -8.29 -30.69
N LEU A 415 2.42 -9.44 -30.90
CA LEU A 415 2.29 -10.50 -29.89
C LEU A 415 3.19 -11.68 -30.24
N ASN A 416 3.94 -12.16 -29.25
CA ASN A 416 4.82 -13.32 -29.38
C ASN A 416 4.67 -14.28 -28.19
N GLY A 417 3.92 -15.37 -28.37
CA GLY A 417 3.75 -16.39 -27.31
C GLY A 417 5.06 -17.10 -26.96
N ALA A 418 5.90 -17.31 -27.98
CA ALA A 418 7.19 -17.98 -27.89
C ALA A 418 7.11 -19.47 -27.50
N GLY A 419 6.84 -19.82 -26.25
CA GLY A 419 7.17 -21.12 -25.70
C GLY A 419 6.08 -21.77 -24.87
N GLY A 420 5.01 -22.24 -25.49
CA GLY A 420 4.08 -23.21 -24.92
C GLY A 420 2.76 -23.19 -25.65
N LYS A 421 1.63 -23.35 -24.96
CA LYS A 421 0.31 -23.36 -25.62
C LYS A 421 -0.38 -22.03 -25.44
N ASP A 422 -0.11 -21.13 -26.37
CA ASP A 422 -0.46 -19.74 -26.17
C ASP A 422 -1.78 -19.39 -26.85
N VAL A 423 -2.50 -18.43 -26.27
CA VAL A 423 -3.70 -17.82 -26.82
C VAL A 423 -3.37 -16.37 -27.16
N LEU A 424 -3.47 -16.01 -28.44
CA LEU A 424 -3.13 -14.67 -28.92
C LEU A 424 -4.38 -14.02 -29.55
N ALA A 425 -4.76 -12.86 -29.04
CA ALA A 425 -5.79 -12.00 -29.62
C ALA A 425 -5.17 -10.63 -29.91
N GLY A 426 -5.08 -10.24 -31.19
CA GLY A 426 -4.58 -8.91 -31.57
C GLY A 426 -5.53 -7.81 -31.07
N GLY A 427 -6.81 -7.96 -31.36
CA GLY A 427 -7.82 -6.95 -31.01
C GLY A 427 -8.05 -6.02 -32.19
N GLN A 428 -8.37 -4.75 -31.94
CA GLN A 428 -8.64 -3.77 -32.99
C GLN A 428 -7.34 -3.19 -33.57
N GLY A 429 -7.04 -3.51 -34.83
CA GLY A 429 -6.06 -2.77 -35.60
C GLY A 429 -5.44 -3.60 -36.72
N ASN A 430 -4.12 -3.65 -36.79
CA ASN A 430 -3.44 -4.50 -37.78
C ASN A 430 -2.26 -5.18 -37.11
N ASP A 431 -2.52 -6.36 -36.56
CA ASP A 431 -1.63 -6.93 -35.57
C ASP A 431 -0.69 -7.97 -36.21
N TYR A 432 0.42 -8.22 -35.52
CA TYR A 432 1.40 -9.22 -35.92
C TYR A 432 1.56 -10.28 -34.84
N LEU A 433 1.00 -11.46 -35.11
CA LEU A 433 0.86 -12.54 -34.13
C LEU A 433 1.85 -13.68 -34.43
N ILE A 434 2.68 -14.01 -33.45
CA ILE A 434 3.69 -15.08 -33.51
C ILE A 434 3.40 -16.07 -32.38
N GLY A 435 2.82 -17.23 -32.69
CA GLY A 435 2.51 -18.23 -31.65
C GLY A 435 3.78 -18.80 -31.01
N GLY A 436 4.84 -19.05 -31.79
CA GLY A 436 6.05 -19.68 -31.29
C GLY A 436 5.98 -21.20 -31.43
N SER A 437 6.54 -21.95 -30.48
CA SER A 437 6.51 -23.42 -30.47
C SER A 437 5.21 -23.97 -29.89
N ASP A 438 5.02 -25.29 -29.99
CA ASP A 438 3.86 -26.00 -29.42
C ASP A 438 2.54 -25.51 -30.04
N THR A 439 1.39 -25.81 -29.42
CA THR A 439 0.07 -25.62 -30.07
C THR A 439 -0.58 -24.33 -29.62
N ASN A 440 -0.72 -23.40 -30.56
CA ASN A 440 -1.19 -22.05 -30.31
C ASN A 440 -2.59 -21.80 -30.88
N THR A 441 -3.31 -20.88 -30.27
CA THR A 441 -4.65 -20.43 -30.68
C THR A 441 -4.60 -18.94 -31.01
N TYR A 442 -4.87 -18.58 -32.25
CA TYR A 442 -5.05 -17.20 -32.68
C TYR A 442 -6.55 -16.89 -32.68
N LEU A 443 -6.97 -15.85 -31.95
CA LEU A 443 -8.35 -15.38 -31.91
C LEU A 443 -8.51 -14.21 -32.88
N PHE A 444 -9.65 -14.16 -33.57
CA PHE A 444 -9.98 -13.07 -34.47
C PHE A 444 -11.50 -12.86 -34.52
N ASP A 445 -11.93 -11.66 -34.22
CA ASP A 445 -13.31 -11.20 -34.21
C ASP A 445 -13.58 -10.18 -35.34
N ARG A 446 -14.85 -9.78 -35.47
CA ARG A 446 -15.25 -8.78 -36.47
C ARG A 446 -14.93 -7.39 -35.92
N GLY A 447 -14.14 -6.62 -36.67
CA GLY A 447 -13.66 -5.30 -36.26
C GLY A 447 -12.17 -5.28 -35.93
N ASP A 448 -11.55 -6.45 -35.85
CA ASP A 448 -10.13 -6.62 -35.51
C ASP A 448 -9.20 -6.06 -36.58
N GLY A 449 -9.69 -5.88 -37.81
CA GLY A 449 -8.92 -5.27 -38.88
C GLY A 449 -8.05 -6.29 -39.62
N SER A 450 -6.79 -5.97 -39.91
CA SER A 450 -5.97 -6.73 -40.85
C SER A 450 -4.72 -7.35 -40.21
N ASP A 451 -4.90 -8.53 -39.64
CA ASP A 451 -3.85 -9.18 -38.86
C ASP A 451 -2.99 -10.10 -39.71
N THR A 452 -1.75 -10.27 -39.27
CA THR A 452 -0.79 -11.19 -39.85
C THR A 452 -0.39 -12.23 -38.81
N VAL A 453 -0.69 -13.49 -39.11
CA VAL A 453 -0.26 -14.64 -38.32
C VAL A 453 0.99 -15.22 -38.95
N ARG A 454 2.07 -15.33 -38.17
CA ARG A 454 3.28 -16.02 -38.57
C ARG A 454 3.44 -17.31 -37.78
N ASN A 455 3.13 -18.43 -38.43
CA ASN A 455 3.51 -19.73 -37.91
C ASN A 455 4.96 -20.07 -38.32
N ASN A 456 5.79 -20.45 -37.35
CA ASN A 456 7.16 -20.92 -37.59
C ASN A 456 7.43 -22.29 -36.95
N ASP A 457 6.43 -22.95 -36.35
CA ASP A 457 6.62 -24.23 -35.70
C ASP A 457 6.32 -25.43 -36.60
N HIS A 458 7.13 -26.47 -36.42
CA HIS A 458 7.03 -27.74 -37.13
C HIS A 458 6.28 -28.80 -36.30
N ARG A 459 5.77 -28.47 -35.10
CA ARG A 459 5.29 -29.45 -34.11
C ARG A 459 3.92 -29.14 -33.50
N GLY A 460 3.45 -27.89 -33.53
CA GLY A 460 2.13 -27.47 -33.09
C GLY A 460 0.99 -27.80 -34.06
N ASP A 461 -0.18 -28.19 -33.51
CA ASP A 461 -1.45 -28.24 -34.24
C ASP A 461 -2.17 -26.88 -34.12
N ASP A 462 -1.49 -25.79 -34.54
CA ASP A 462 -1.98 -24.41 -34.34
C ASP A 462 -3.34 -24.16 -35.00
N LYS A 463 -4.13 -23.25 -34.41
CA LYS A 463 -5.47 -22.95 -34.92
C LYS A 463 -5.80 -21.47 -34.94
N LEU A 464 -6.57 -21.06 -35.94
CA LEU A 464 -7.25 -19.76 -35.98
C LEU A 464 -8.71 -19.97 -35.60
N VAL A 465 -9.19 -19.23 -34.61
CA VAL A 465 -10.58 -19.26 -34.13
C VAL A 465 -11.24 -17.94 -34.48
N LEU A 466 -12.25 -18.01 -35.34
CA LEU A 466 -13.03 -16.87 -35.80
C LEU A 466 -14.28 -16.73 -34.93
N GLY A 467 -14.30 -15.72 -34.07
CA GLY A 467 -15.42 -15.42 -33.19
C GLY A 467 -16.36 -14.35 -33.77
N GLY A 468 -17.00 -13.54 -32.92
CA GLY A 468 -17.80 -12.38 -33.34
C GLY A 468 -18.97 -12.67 -34.29
N GLY A 469 -19.42 -13.93 -34.38
CA GLY A 469 -20.44 -14.37 -35.34
C GLY A 469 -19.93 -14.44 -36.78
N ILE A 470 -18.63 -14.67 -37.00
CA ILE A 470 -18.02 -14.96 -38.31
C ILE A 470 -18.28 -16.44 -38.67
N ASP A 471 -19.39 -16.66 -39.38
CA ASP A 471 -19.79 -18.00 -39.83
C ASP A 471 -19.09 -18.39 -41.15
N THR A 472 -19.07 -19.69 -41.43
CA THR A 472 -18.49 -20.30 -42.64
C THR A 472 -18.85 -19.58 -43.96
N ASN A 473 -20.08 -19.08 -44.12
CA ASN A 473 -20.55 -18.45 -45.37
C ASN A 473 -20.16 -16.97 -45.53
N GLN A 474 -19.43 -16.42 -44.56
CA GLN A 474 -18.94 -15.05 -44.51
C GLN A 474 -17.45 -14.94 -44.84
N LEU A 475 -16.80 -16.04 -45.18
CA LEU A 475 -15.36 -16.07 -45.44
C LEU A 475 -15.04 -16.12 -46.92
N TRP A 476 -13.97 -15.42 -47.29
CA TRP A 476 -13.36 -15.47 -48.61
C TRP A 476 -11.88 -15.84 -48.49
N PHE A 477 -11.49 -16.94 -49.14
CA PHE A 477 -10.14 -17.46 -49.15
C PHE A 477 -9.44 -17.11 -50.46
N ALA A 478 -8.27 -16.49 -50.37
CA ALA A 478 -7.46 -16.15 -51.52
C ALA A 478 -5.98 -16.44 -51.25
N ARG A 479 -5.25 -16.77 -52.31
CA ARG A 479 -3.79 -16.80 -52.28
C ARG A 479 -3.25 -15.45 -52.74
N ASN A 480 -2.31 -14.89 -51.98
CA ASN A 480 -1.54 -13.72 -52.38
C ASN A 480 -0.04 -14.05 -52.28
N SER A 481 0.64 -14.21 -53.41
CA SER A 481 2.05 -14.66 -53.44
C SER A 481 2.28 -15.99 -52.69
N SER A 482 2.95 -15.95 -51.54
CA SER A 482 3.27 -17.04 -50.62
C SER A 482 2.24 -17.19 -49.52
N ASP A 483 1.28 -16.27 -49.40
CA ASP A 483 0.47 -16.13 -48.21
C ASP A 483 -0.96 -16.60 -48.47
N LEU A 484 -1.62 -17.07 -47.41
CA LEU A 484 -3.05 -17.31 -47.40
C LEU A 484 -3.75 -16.08 -46.81
N VAL A 485 -4.76 -15.57 -47.52
CA VAL A 485 -5.58 -14.46 -47.06
C VAL A 485 -7.00 -14.97 -46.81
N VAL A 486 -7.46 -14.81 -45.57
CA VAL A 486 -8.82 -15.15 -45.11
C VAL A 486 -9.54 -13.84 -44.82
N SER A 487 -10.47 -13.42 -45.68
CA SER A 487 -11.20 -12.15 -45.53
C SER A 487 -12.62 -12.36 -45.04
N VAL A 488 -13.10 -11.46 -44.18
CA VAL A 488 -14.51 -11.39 -43.77
C VAL A 488 -15.27 -10.58 -44.81
N ILE A 489 -16.26 -11.22 -45.44
CA ILE A 489 -17.04 -10.63 -46.52
C ILE A 489 -17.82 -9.43 -46.01
N GLY A 490 -17.60 -8.29 -46.65
CA GLY A 490 -18.31 -7.04 -46.37
C GLY A 490 -17.61 -6.08 -45.44
N THR A 491 -16.47 -6.48 -44.88
CA THR A 491 -15.66 -5.64 -43.98
C THR A 491 -14.26 -5.44 -44.55
N GLY A 492 -13.43 -4.67 -43.85
CA GLY A 492 -12.00 -4.59 -44.10
C GLY A 492 -11.22 -5.74 -43.45
N ASP A 493 -11.90 -6.54 -42.62
CA ASP A 493 -11.28 -7.48 -41.70
C ASP A 493 -10.73 -8.69 -42.45
N LYS A 494 -9.49 -9.07 -42.15
CA LYS A 494 -8.83 -10.24 -42.73
C LYS A 494 -7.70 -10.72 -41.83
N VAL A 495 -7.45 -12.03 -41.92
CA VAL A 495 -6.23 -12.64 -41.40
C VAL A 495 -5.35 -13.06 -42.56
N VAL A 496 -4.09 -12.63 -42.54
CA VAL A 496 -3.04 -13.06 -43.46
C VAL A 496 -2.17 -14.08 -42.74
N ILE A 497 -2.10 -15.30 -43.24
CA ILE A 497 -1.18 -16.32 -42.73
C ILE A 497 0.06 -16.30 -43.63
N ASP A 498 1.14 -15.74 -43.08
CA ASP A 498 2.42 -15.51 -43.76
C ASP A 498 3.05 -16.83 -44.20
N ASP A 499 3.64 -16.85 -45.40
CA ASP A 499 4.39 -17.99 -45.95
C ASP A 499 3.64 -19.34 -46.01
N TRP A 500 2.29 -19.37 -45.93
CA TRP A 500 1.45 -20.57 -46.03
C TRP A 500 1.81 -21.53 -47.19
N TYR A 501 2.19 -20.96 -48.34
CA TYR A 501 2.55 -21.66 -49.57
C TYR A 501 4.06 -21.90 -49.71
N HIS A 502 4.88 -21.46 -48.76
CA HIS A 502 6.32 -21.71 -48.72
C HIS A 502 6.65 -23.10 -48.15
N GLY A 503 5.90 -23.55 -47.14
CA GLY A 503 6.13 -24.80 -46.43
C GLY A 503 4.92 -25.25 -45.61
N ARG A 504 5.01 -26.42 -44.96
CA ARG A 504 3.94 -26.90 -44.05
C ARG A 504 4.09 -26.31 -42.64
N GLU A 505 5.32 -25.98 -42.26
CA GLU A 505 5.73 -25.33 -41.02
C GLU A 505 5.22 -23.89 -40.86
N HIS A 506 4.70 -23.31 -41.94
CA HIS A 506 4.10 -21.97 -41.96
C HIS A 506 2.58 -22.00 -41.95
N ARG A 507 1.98 -23.20 -41.87
CA ARG A 507 0.53 -23.38 -41.89
C ARG A 507 0.02 -23.57 -40.48
N ILE A 508 -1.13 -22.98 -40.18
CA ILE A 508 -1.96 -23.45 -39.07
C ILE A 508 -2.69 -24.74 -39.47
N ALA A 509 -2.90 -25.64 -38.51
CA ALA A 509 -3.53 -26.94 -38.72
C ALA A 509 -5.04 -26.84 -39.00
N SER A 510 -5.72 -25.85 -38.40
CA SER A 510 -7.15 -25.68 -38.57
C SER A 510 -7.64 -24.23 -38.46
N ILE A 511 -8.79 -23.97 -39.08
CA ILE A 511 -9.56 -22.73 -38.93
C ILE A 511 -10.93 -23.12 -38.39
N GLU A 512 -11.28 -22.59 -37.22
CA GLU A 512 -12.56 -22.78 -36.54
C GLU A 512 -13.43 -21.53 -36.70
N THR A 513 -14.74 -21.71 -36.85
CA THR A 513 -15.71 -20.62 -37.10
C THR A 513 -16.78 -20.58 -36.01
N SER A 514 -17.51 -19.46 -35.89
CA SER A 514 -18.52 -19.28 -34.84
C SER A 514 -19.70 -20.24 -34.94
N ASP A 515 -19.97 -20.81 -36.12
CA ASP A 515 -20.98 -21.87 -36.33
C ASP A 515 -20.47 -23.28 -36.01
N GLY A 516 -19.29 -23.39 -35.38
CA GLY A 516 -18.68 -24.64 -34.93
C GLY A 516 -18.14 -25.51 -36.06
N GLN A 517 -17.92 -24.93 -37.25
CA GLN A 517 -17.29 -25.64 -38.36
C GLN A 517 -15.76 -25.50 -38.27
N VAL A 518 -15.08 -26.57 -38.67
CA VAL A 518 -13.62 -26.68 -38.72
C VAL A 518 -13.17 -26.98 -40.15
N LEU A 519 -12.21 -26.21 -40.63
CA LEU A 519 -11.51 -26.41 -41.90
C LEU A 519 -10.07 -26.80 -41.63
N LEU A 520 -9.66 -27.99 -42.08
CA LEU A 520 -8.27 -28.46 -41.93
C LEU A 520 -7.35 -27.85 -43.00
N ASP A 521 -6.07 -27.69 -42.68
CA ASP A 521 -5.03 -27.18 -43.59
C ASP A 521 -5.04 -27.87 -44.97
N THR A 522 -5.24 -29.20 -44.98
CA THR A 522 -5.29 -30.05 -46.18
C THR A 522 -6.47 -29.75 -47.11
N GLN A 523 -7.45 -28.98 -46.64
CA GLN A 523 -8.69 -28.68 -47.34
C GLN A 523 -8.79 -27.23 -47.81
N VAL A 524 -7.96 -26.33 -47.28
CA VAL A 524 -7.94 -24.90 -47.62
C VAL A 524 -7.78 -24.67 -49.13
N ASP A 525 -6.89 -25.40 -49.79
CA ASP A 525 -6.61 -25.23 -51.22
C ASP A 525 -7.82 -25.53 -52.12
N ASN A 526 -8.76 -26.35 -51.65
CA ASN A 526 -10.01 -26.61 -52.37
C ASN A 526 -10.88 -25.35 -52.43
N LEU A 527 -10.96 -24.59 -51.34
CA LEU A 527 -11.70 -23.33 -51.28
C LEU A 527 -10.98 -22.24 -52.07
N VAL A 528 -9.67 -22.06 -51.88
CA VAL A 528 -8.87 -21.07 -52.62
C VAL A 528 -8.99 -21.28 -54.13
N SER A 529 -8.86 -22.52 -54.60
CA SER A 529 -8.96 -22.85 -56.03
C SER A 529 -10.36 -22.59 -56.59
N ALA A 530 -11.41 -22.90 -55.83
CA ALA A 530 -12.79 -22.67 -56.25
C ALA A 530 -13.13 -21.17 -56.28
N MET A 531 -12.69 -20.41 -55.26
CA MET A 531 -12.93 -18.98 -55.14
C MET A 531 -12.14 -18.15 -56.16
N ALA A 532 -10.95 -18.59 -56.58
CA ALA A 532 -10.15 -17.93 -57.61
C ALA A 532 -10.84 -17.78 -58.98
N ALA A 533 -11.92 -18.53 -59.24
CA ALA A 533 -12.72 -18.40 -60.45
C ALA A 533 -13.66 -17.17 -60.46
N PHE A 534 -13.79 -16.47 -59.32
CA PHE A 534 -14.69 -15.34 -59.16
C PHE A 534 -13.93 -14.09 -58.71
N ALA A 535 -14.54 -12.93 -58.92
CA ALA A 535 -14.07 -11.69 -58.30
C ALA A 535 -14.46 -11.70 -56.80
N PRO A 536 -13.59 -11.24 -55.89
CA PRO A 536 -13.91 -11.13 -54.47
C PRO A 536 -15.23 -10.37 -54.25
N PRO A 537 -16.07 -10.78 -53.27
CA PRO A 537 -17.28 -10.06 -52.89
C PRO A 537 -17.01 -8.57 -52.65
N GLY A 538 -17.91 -7.71 -53.14
CA GLY A 538 -17.75 -6.26 -53.02
C GLY A 538 -18.19 -5.72 -51.67
N MET A 539 -17.75 -4.50 -51.34
CA MET A 539 -18.18 -3.80 -50.12
C MET A 539 -19.72 -3.70 -50.05
N GLY A 540 -20.30 -4.08 -48.90
CA GLY A 540 -21.75 -4.07 -48.64
C GLY A 540 -22.46 -5.43 -48.76
N GLN A 541 -21.76 -6.51 -49.11
CA GLN A 541 -22.25 -7.88 -49.00
C GLN A 541 -21.80 -8.46 -47.66
N THR A 542 -22.66 -9.11 -46.87
CA THR A 542 -22.27 -9.72 -45.58
C THR A 542 -22.04 -11.23 -45.65
N THR A 543 -22.34 -11.82 -46.81
CA THR A 543 -22.18 -13.23 -47.16
C THR A 543 -21.87 -13.33 -48.65
N LEU A 544 -21.47 -14.52 -49.11
CA LEU A 544 -21.29 -14.78 -50.55
C LEU A 544 -22.55 -14.39 -51.38
N PRO A 545 -22.39 -13.76 -52.56
CA PRO A 545 -23.51 -13.55 -53.49
C PRO A 545 -24.24 -14.86 -53.83
N GLN A 546 -25.56 -14.83 -54.06
CA GLN A 546 -26.34 -16.04 -54.33
C GLN A 546 -25.77 -16.90 -55.49
N ASN A 547 -25.34 -16.26 -56.58
CA ASN A 547 -24.74 -16.96 -57.71
C ASN A 547 -23.38 -17.60 -57.39
N TYR A 548 -22.68 -17.12 -56.36
CA TYR A 548 -21.46 -17.73 -55.83
C TYR A 548 -21.81 -18.85 -54.88
N GLN A 549 -22.78 -18.65 -53.98
CA GLN A 549 -23.29 -19.70 -53.08
C GLN A 549 -23.71 -20.94 -53.87
N ASP A 550 -24.49 -20.78 -54.94
CA ASP A 550 -24.96 -21.90 -55.77
C ASP A 550 -23.81 -22.73 -56.38
N GLN A 551 -22.67 -22.10 -56.68
CA GLN A 551 -21.51 -22.75 -57.31
C GLN A 551 -20.48 -23.26 -56.30
N LEU A 552 -20.32 -22.57 -55.17
CA LEU A 552 -19.33 -22.90 -54.13
C LEU A 552 -19.91 -23.84 -53.06
N ALA A 553 -21.23 -23.92 -52.89
CA ALA A 553 -21.88 -24.76 -51.87
C ALA A 553 -21.39 -26.22 -51.86
N PRO A 554 -21.22 -26.92 -52.99
CA PRO A 554 -20.70 -28.29 -52.98
C PRO A 554 -19.26 -28.38 -52.44
N VAL A 555 -18.43 -27.36 -52.68
CA VAL A 555 -17.04 -27.32 -52.21
C VAL A 555 -17.00 -26.96 -50.74
N ILE A 556 -17.78 -25.96 -50.31
CA ILE A 556 -17.89 -25.56 -48.90
C ILE A 556 -18.36 -26.76 -48.06
N ALA A 557 -19.48 -27.38 -48.43
CA ALA A 557 -20.05 -28.51 -47.68
C ALA A 557 -19.16 -29.77 -47.65
N ALA A 558 -18.23 -29.93 -48.60
CA ALA A 558 -17.31 -31.07 -48.64
C ALA A 558 -16.03 -30.85 -47.81
N ASN A 559 -15.73 -29.60 -47.44
CA ASN A 559 -14.46 -29.25 -46.80
C ASN A 559 -14.60 -28.82 -45.34
N TRP A 560 -15.70 -28.16 -44.99
CA TRP A 560 -16.00 -27.83 -43.59
C TRP A 560 -16.64 -29.02 -42.88
N HIS A 561 -16.20 -29.29 -41.65
CA HIS A 561 -16.74 -30.36 -40.81
C HIS A 561 -17.24 -29.79 -39.49
N VAL A 562 -18.22 -30.46 -38.88
CA VAL A 562 -18.61 -30.17 -37.50
C VAL A 562 -17.44 -30.55 -36.59
N GLY A 563 -16.97 -29.57 -35.80
CA GLY A 563 -15.89 -29.73 -34.81
C GLY A 563 -16.22 -30.70 -33.67
#